data_AF-A0A955PNE2-F1
#
_entry.id   AF-A0A955PNE2-F1
#
_cell.length_a   1.000
_cell.length_b   1.000
_cell.length_c   1.000
_cell.angle_alpha   90.00
_cell.angle_beta   90.00
_cell.angle_gamma   90.00
#
_symmetry.space_group_name_H-M   'P 1'
#
loop_
_entity.id
_entity.type
_entity.pdbx_description
1 polymer ?
#
loop_
_entity_poly.entity_id
_entity_poly.type
_entity_poly.pdbx_seq_one_letter_code
_entity_poly.pdbx_strand_id
1 'polypeptide(L)'
;MRVEQRERRRLAEFLHDHIQQLLVATQMQLARAKHGAETTESVSAIERANTILVDAIAASRSLTVELSPPVLYESGFGAGLSWLANHMEQQHGLKVHLSYAENIEPSTEEVRYLLFEAIRELLFNCGKHSGVKEATVRVFRDEGNPLTVVVEDQGRGFVLDNLEKNRSTTSFGLFNIQQRLAHFGGELQIETAPGKGVRVTLSAPPEKITTGDKKEGVQTPVSKPRRKKRTNGENRKIRVLLVDDHKIIRQGLSGLFEEESDIEVIGEAGNAADGIDSVRRLQPDVVVMDVNMPDMNGIEATRILIHEIPTLKVIGLSMYCEEDIALAMREAGASAYFTKDGPVDELIAAIRKLQKEKK
;
A
#
# COMPACT_ATOMS: atom_id res chain seq x y z
N MET A 1 20.09 -1.07 -15.07
CA MET A 1 18.99 -0.27 -14.49
C MET A 1 17.61 -0.89 -14.66
N ARG A 2 17.07 -1.11 -15.87
CA ARG A 2 15.76 -1.80 -16.04
C ARG A 2 15.66 -3.15 -15.31
N VAL A 3 16.75 -3.92 -15.31
CA VAL A 3 16.82 -5.23 -14.63
C VAL A 3 16.86 -5.08 -13.10
N GLU A 4 17.66 -4.17 -12.56
CA GLU A 4 17.77 -3.96 -11.11
C GLU A 4 16.46 -3.41 -10.51
N GLN A 5 15.77 -2.53 -11.24
CA GLN A 5 14.50 -1.96 -10.78
C GLN A 5 13.37 -2.97 -10.82
N ARG A 6 13.28 -3.75 -11.90
CA ARG A 6 12.36 -4.88 -11.96
C ARG A 6 12.63 -5.88 -10.84
N GLU A 7 13.89 -6.10 -10.49
CA GLU A 7 14.25 -7.01 -9.41
C GLU A 7 13.90 -6.44 -8.02
N ARG A 8 14.16 -5.14 -7.75
CA ARG A 8 13.74 -4.49 -6.50
C ARG A 8 12.23 -4.52 -6.31
N ARG A 9 11.47 -4.21 -7.37
CA ARG A 9 10.00 -4.29 -7.36
C ARG A 9 9.53 -5.73 -7.12
N ARG A 10 10.08 -6.70 -7.85
CA ARG A 10 9.77 -8.12 -7.66
C ARG A 10 10.07 -8.58 -6.23
N LEU A 11 11.15 -8.12 -5.62
CA LEU A 11 11.50 -8.43 -4.23
C LEU A 11 10.52 -7.78 -3.25
N ALA A 12 10.10 -6.53 -3.49
CA ALA A 12 9.09 -5.86 -2.67
C ALA A 12 7.72 -6.55 -2.77
N GLU A 13 7.27 -6.88 -3.99
CA GLU A 13 6.05 -7.66 -4.25
C GLU A 13 6.13 -9.03 -3.57
N PHE A 14 7.25 -9.76 -3.71
CA PHE A 14 7.43 -11.05 -3.04
C PHE A 14 7.42 -10.94 -1.51
N LEU A 15 8.06 -9.90 -0.94
CA LEU A 15 8.00 -9.66 0.49
C LEU A 15 6.56 -9.39 0.94
N HIS A 16 5.81 -8.57 0.21
CA HIS A 16 4.43 -8.22 0.52
C HIS A 16 3.45 -9.40 0.36
N ASP A 17 3.40 -9.99 -0.83
CA ASP A 17 2.41 -11.00 -1.22
C ASP A 17 2.72 -12.38 -0.62
N HIS A 18 3.99 -12.66 -0.32
CA HIS A 18 4.38 -13.97 0.15
C HIS A 18 4.84 -13.96 1.60
N ILE A 19 5.91 -13.24 1.92
CA ILE A 19 6.54 -13.33 3.23
C ILE A 19 5.64 -12.74 4.31
N GLN A 20 5.09 -11.54 4.10
CA GLN A 20 4.23 -10.91 5.09
C GLN A 20 2.93 -11.72 5.30
N GLN A 21 2.34 -12.30 4.24
CA GLN A 21 1.15 -13.15 4.37
C GLN A 21 1.42 -14.43 5.18
N LEU A 22 2.58 -15.05 4.99
CA LEU A 22 3.00 -16.20 5.81
C LEU A 22 3.19 -15.81 7.28
N LEU A 23 3.76 -14.65 7.56
CA LEU A 23 3.96 -14.15 8.91
C LEU A 23 2.62 -13.89 9.61
N VAL A 24 1.68 -13.21 8.94
CA VAL A 24 0.33 -12.95 9.46
C VAL A 24 -0.43 -14.25 9.68
N ALA A 25 -0.37 -15.20 8.75
CA ALA A 25 -0.98 -16.52 8.94
C ALA A 25 -0.39 -17.26 10.15
N THR A 26 0.93 -17.16 10.36
CA THR A 26 1.60 -17.75 11.54
C THR A 26 1.11 -17.09 12.83
N GLN A 27 0.93 -15.77 12.82
CA GLN A 27 0.35 -15.02 13.93
C GLN A 27 -1.06 -15.52 14.26
N MET A 28 -1.91 -15.75 13.26
CA MET A 28 -3.25 -16.32 13.43
C MET A 28 -3.20 -17.74 14.03
N GLN A 29 -2.27 -18.59 13.58
CA GLN A 29 -2.09 -19.93 14.16
C GLN A 29 -1.64 -19.88 15.62
N LEU A 30 -0.77 -18.93 16.00
CA LEU A 30 -0.38 -18.73 17.39
C LEU A 30 -1.53 -18.21 18.24
N ALA A 31 -2.35 -17.29 17.73
CA ALA A 31 -3.54 -16.82 18.42
C ALA A 31 -4.49 -17.99 18.74
N ARG A 32 -4.68 -18.89 17.77
CA ARG A 32 -5.44 -20.12 17.93
C ARG A 32 -4.83 -21.06 18.97
N ALA A 33 -3.53 -21.32 18.88
CA ALA A 33 -2.81 -22.16 19.83
C ALA A 33 -2.86 -21.61 21.26
N LYS A 34 -2.90 -20.28 21.43
CA LYS A 34 -3.06 -19.62 22.72
C LYS A 34 -4.41 -19.95 23.36
N HIS A 35 -5.48 -19.98 22.57
CA HIS A 35 -6.83 -20.27 23.06
C HIS A 35 -6.98 -21.72 23.55
N GLY A 36 -6.26 -22.65 22.92
CA GLY A 36 -6.19 -24.06 23.34
C GLY A 36 -5.11 -24.41 24.37
N ALA A 37 -4.33 -23.43 24.86
CA ALA A 37 -3.23 -23.70 25.77
C ALA A 37 -3.71 -23.80 27.24
N GLU A 38 -3.38 -24.92 27.90
CA GLU A 38 -3.84 -25.19 29.27
C GLU A 38 -2.88 -24.69 30.36
N THR A 39 -1.60 -24.45 30.03
CA THR A 39 -0.58 -24.05 31.01
C THR A 39 -0.13 -22.60 30.83
N THR A 40 0.14 -21.92 31.95
CA THR A 40 0.69 -20.55 31.95
C THR A 40 2.02 -20.46 31.20
N GLU A 41 2.83 -21.52 31.25
CA GLU A 41 4.11 -21.58 30.53
C GLU A 41 3.92 -21.65 29.01
N SER A 42 2.97 -22.44 28.51
CA SER A 42 2.62 -22.51 27.09
C SER A 42 2.03 -21.19 26.59
N VAL A 43 1.11 -20.58 27.35
CA VAL A 43 0.56 -19.26 27.02
C VAL A 43 1.68 -18.22 26.91
N SER A 44 2.59 -18.19 27.89
CA SER A 44 3.72 -17.25 27.90
C SER A 44 4.71 -17.50 26.76
N ALA A 45 4.96 -18.77 26.39
CA ALA A 45 5.80 -19.11 25.24
C ALA A 45 5.18 -18.65 23.90
N ILE A 46 3.87 -18.81 23.75
CA ILE A 46 3.12 -18.36 22.57
C ILE A 46 3.13 -16.84 22.48
N GLU A 47 2.95 -16.14 23.60
CA GLU A 47 3.03 -14.67 23.64
C GLU A 47 4.41 -14.16 23.21
N ARG A 48 5.50 -14.77 23.69
CA ARG A 48 6.86 -14.44 23.25
C ARG A 48 7.06 -14.66 21.75
N ALA A 49 6.58 -15.78 21.21
CA ALA A 49 6.66 -16.07 19.78
C ALA A 49 5.85 -15.05 18.96
N ASN A 50 4.68 -14.64 19.46
CA ASN A 50 3.86 -13.61 18.83
C ASN A 50 4.55 -12.24 18.80
N THR A 51 5.23 -11.84 19.89
CA THR A 51 6.03 -10.60 19.91
C THR A 51 7.10 -10.60 18.81
N ILE A 52 7.85 -11.69 18.67
CA ILE A 52 8.90 -11.81 17.64
C ILE A 52 8.29 -11.72 16.23
N LEU A 53 7.11 -12.32 16.00
CA LEU A 53 6.42 -12.22 14.71
C LEU A 53 5.95 -10.80 14.40
N VAL A 54 5.42 -10.08 15.40
CA VAL A 54 5.04 -8.67 15.23
C VAL A 54 6.25 -7.82 14.80
N ASP A 55 7.40 -8.03 15.44
CA ASP A 55 8.65 -7.34 15.06
C ASP A 55 9.09 -7.72 13.63
N ALA A 56 8.98 -9.00 13.26
CA ALA A 56 9.32 -9.48 11.92
C ALA A 56 8.40 -8.90 10.83
N ILE A 57 7.10 -8.80 11.09
CA ILE A 57 6.12 -8.17 10.19
C ILE A 57 6.47 -6.68 10.02
N ALA A 58 6.74 -5.97 11.11
CA ALA A 58 7.11 -4.55 11.07
C ALA A 58 8.40 -4.33 10.27
N ALA A 59 9.43 -5.14 10.50
CA ALA A 59 10.70 -5.07 9.76
C ALA A 59 10.50 -5.37 8.27
N SER A 60 9.70 -6.39 7.93
CA SER A 60 9.40 -6.74 6.54
C SER A 60 8.63 -5.64 5.82
N ARG A 61 7.71 -4.97 6.51
CA ARG A 61 6.97 -3.82 5.96
C ARG A 61 7.88 -2.64 5.70
N SER A 62 8.77 -2.30 6.64
CA SER A 62 9.78 -1.25 6.46
C SER A 62 10.63 -1.52 5.23
N LEU A 63 11.10 -2.76 5.06
CA LEU A 63 11.92 -3.13 3.91
C LEU A 63 11.16 -3.04 2.59
N THR A 64 9.88 -3.43 2.57
CA THR A 64 9.02 -3.32 1.38
C THR A 64 8.90 -1.87 0.94
N VAL A 65 8.65 -0.98 1.91
CA VAL A 65 8.57 0.47 1.71
C VAL A 65 9.89 1.05 1.22
N GLU A 66 11.03 0.64 1.78
CA GLU A 66 12.36 1.11 1.35
C GLU A 66 12.73 0.66 -0.08
N LEU A 67 12.33 -0.57 -0.44
CA LEU A 67 12.62 -1.16 -1.73
C LEU A 67 11.72 -0.59 -2.84
N SER A 68 10.44 -0.36 -2.55
CA SER A 68 9.47 0.13 -3.52
C SER A 68 8.20 0.65 -2.82
N PRO A 69 8.06 1.97 -2.58
CA PRO A 69 6.87 2.55 -1.94
C PRO A 69 5.60 2.24 -2.77
N PRO A 70 4.63 1.47 -2.25
CA PRO A 70 3.45 1.03 -3.03
C PRO A 70 2.60 2.20 -3.56
N VAL A 71 2.46 3.25 -2.74
CA VAL A 71 1.74 4.50 -3.06
C VAL A 71 2.21 5.17 -4.36
N LEU A 72 3.46 4.98 -4.75
CA LEU A 72 4.02 5.55 -5.99
C LEU A 72 3.36 4.96 -7.25
N TYR A 73 2.87 3.71 -7.15
CA TYR A 73 2.27 2.98 -8.26
C TYR A 73 0.75 3.00 -8.19
N GLU A 74 0.17 2.89 -7.00
CA GLU A 74 -1.28 2.82 -6.79
C GLU A 74 -1.96 4.19 -6.85
N SER A 75 -1.31 5.22 -6.31
CA SER A 75 -1.91 6.56 -6.13
C SER A 75 -1.21 7.67 -6.94
N GLY A 76 -0.20 7.31 -7.74
CA GLY A 76 0.49 8.22 -8.66
C GLY A 76 1.64 9.02 -8.03
N PHE A 77 2.29 9.85 -8.85
CA PHE A 77 3.54 10.52 -8.46
C PHE A 77 3.34 11.52 -7.31
N GLY A 78 2.26 12.31 -7.36
CA GLY A 78 1.95 13.30 -6.31
C GLY A 78 1.74 12.66 -4.94
N ALA A 79 0.99 11.55 -4.86
CA ALA A 79 0.80 10.80 -3.63
C ALA A 79 2.13 10.21 -3.12
N GLY A 80 2.97 9.70 -4.03
CA GLY A 80 4.33 9.27 -3.71
C GLY A 80 5.17 10.37 -3.07
N LEU A 81 5.11 11.61 -3.58
CA LEU A 81 5.86 12.74 -3.01
C LEU A 81 5.34 13.16 -1.63
N SER A 82 4.02 13.18 -1.44
CA SER A 82 3.42 13.44 -0.13
C SER A 82 3.85 12.39 0.90
N TRP A 83 3.86 11.12 0.49
CA TRP A 83 4.36 10.03 1.31
C TRP A 83 5.84 10.20 1.66
N LEU A 84 6.68 10.53 0.67
CA LEU A 84 8.10 10.75 0.88
C LEU A 84 8.37 11.91 1.85
N ALA A 85 7.61 13.00 1.74
CA ALA A 85 7.71 14.14 2.65
C ALA A 85 7.44 13.73 4.11
N ASN A 86 6.36 12.99 4.36
CA ASN A 86 6.03 12.47 5.69
C ASN A 86 7.09 11.47 6.19
N HIS A 87 7.58 10.59 5.31
CA HIS A 87 8.61 9.60 5.64
C HIS A 87 9.93 10.26 6.07
N MET A 88 10.36 11.33 5.39
CA MET A 88 11.57 12.09 5.76
C MET A 88 11.45 12.75 7.14
N GLU A 89 10.26 13.23 7.52
CA GLU A 89 10.04 13.81 8.84
C GLU A 89 10.09 12.74 9.94
N GLN A 90 9.41 11.61 9.73
CA GLN A 90 9.33 10.54 10.72
C GLN A 90 10.66 9.81 10.93
N GLN A 91 11.38 9.49 9.86
CA GLN A 91 12.61 8.66 9.94
C GLN A 91 13.88 9.49 10.08
N HIS A 92 13.89 10.71 9.54
CA HIS A 92 15.10 11.53 9.46
C HIS A 92 14.96 12.89 10.14
N GLY A 93 13.78 13.22 10.70
CA GLY A 93 13.55 14.51 11.37
C GLY A 93 13.65 15.71 10.43
N LEU A 94 13.51 15.50 9.12
CA LEU A 94 13.57 16.54 8.10
C LEU A 94 12.16 16.86 7.62
N LYS A 95 11.67 18.05 7.94
CA LYS A 95 10.38 18.55 7.46
C LYS A 95 10.48 18.97 6.00
N VAL A 96 9.61 18.44 5.14
CA VAL A 96 9.62 18.72 3.71
C VAL A 96 8.41 19.57 3.32
N HIS A 97 8.66 20.77 2.81
CA HIS A 97 7.64 21.65 2.25
C HIS A 97 7.41 21.31 0.79
N LEU A 98 6.34 20.55 0.52
CA LEU A 98 5.99 20.09 -0.82
C LEU A 98 4.97 21.04 -1.48
N SER A 99 5.22 21.44 -2.73
CA SER A 99 4.24 22.10 -3.57
C SER A 99 4.29 21.58 -5.01
N TYR A 100 3.12 21.36 -5.61
CA TYR A 100 3.01 20.88 -6.98
C TYR A 100 1.75 21.39 -7.70
N ALA A 101 1.82 21.47 -9.04
CA ALA A 101 0.70 21.83 -9.91
C ALA A 101 -0.20 20.62 -10.23
N GLU A 102 -1.36 20.83 -10.87
CA GLU A 102 -2.31 19.75 -11.19
C GLU A 102 -1.79 18.73 -12.24
N ASN A 103 -0.81 19.09 -13.07
CA ASN A 103 -0.28 18.24 -14.16
C ASN A 103 1.18 17.82 -13.95
N ILE A 104 1.43 17.10 -12.85
CA ILE A 104 2.78 16.65 -12.48
C ILE A 104 3.07 15.18 -12.75
N GLU A 105 2.11 14.43 -13.28
CA GLU A 105 2.29 13.01 -13.51
C GLU A 105 3.35 12.78 -14.61
N PRO A 106 4.40 12.00 -14.35
CA PRO A 106 5.42 11.68 -15.34
C PRO A 106 4.87 10.80 -16.46
N SER A 107 5.42 10.95 -17.67
CA SER A 107 4.94 10.28 -18.88
C SER A 107 5.04 8.76 -18.88
N THR A 108 5.97 8.22 -18.09
CA THR A 108 6.24 6.79 -18.00
C THR A 108 6.54 6.41 -16.55
N GLU A 109 6.28 5.16 -16.20
CA GLU A 109 6.59 4.61 -14.87
C GLU A 109 8.09 4.69 -14.58
N GLU A 110 8.95 4.52 -15.59
CA GLU A 110 10.40 4.63 -15.44
C GLU A 110 10.83 6.05 -15.07
N VAL A 111 10.25 7.07 -15.71
CA VAL A 111 10.55 8.48 -15.39
C VAL A 111 10.00 8.83 -14.00
N ARG A 112 8.83 8.30 -13.64
CA ARG A 112 8.24 8.46 -12.30
C ARG A 112 9.18 7.98 -11.21
N TYR A 113 9.65 6.74 -11.34
CA TYR A 113 10.56 6.16 -10.37
C TYR A 113 11.91 6.88 -10.36
N LEU A 114 12.45 7.24 -11.53
CA LEU A 114 13.72 7.97 -11.63
C LEU A 114 13.67 9.29 -10.88
N LEU A 115 12.60 10.08 -11.08
CA LEU A 115 12.41 11.35 -10.39
C LEU A 115 12.19 11.13 -8.89
N PHE A 116 11.40 10.13 -8.51
CA PHE A 116 11.17 9.80 -7.11
C PHE A 116 12.47 9.46 -6.36
N GLU A 117 13.30 8.58 -6.92
CA GLU A 117 14.60 8.22 -6.35
C GLU A 117 15.55 9.41 -6.28
N ALA A 118 15.58 10.24 -7.33
CA ALA A 118 16.40 11.44 -7.35
C ALA A 118 15.99 12.39 -6.22
N ILE A 119 14.68 12.62 -6.03
CA ILE A 119 14.17 13.47 -4.94
C ILE A 119 14.50 12.87 -3.58
N ARG A 120 14.28 11.56 -3.39
CA ARG A 120 14.60 10.85 -2.14
C ARG A 120 16.08 10.99 -1.79
N GLU A 121 16.96 10.76 -2.75
CA GLU A 121 18.40 10.85 -2.56
C GLU A 121 18.86 12.29 -2.23
N LEU A 122 18.25 13.29 -2.88
CA LEU A 122 18.50 14.71 -2.58
C LEU A 122 18.04 15.08 -1.17
N LEU A 123 16.83 14.70 -0.77
CA LEU A 123 16.30 14.96 0.57
C LEU A 123 17.12 14.25 1.66
N PHE A 124 17.56 13.02 1.41
CA PHE A 124 18.45 12.31 2.32
C PHE A 124 19.77 13.05 2.50
N ASN A 125 20.34 13.59 1.41
CA ASN A 125 21.54 14.43 1.47
C ASN A 125 21.29 15.72 2.28
N CYS A 126 20.14 16.38 2.12
CA CYS A 126 19.76 17.54 2.92
C CYS A 126 19.78 17.17 4.41
N GLY A 127 19.05 16.14 4.84
CA GLY A 127 18.97 15.75 6.24
C GLY A 127 20.33 15.35 6.85
N LYS A 128 21.17 14.66 6.10
CA LYS A 128 22.44 14.12 6.63
C LYS A 128 23.62 15.11 6.59
N HIS A 129 23.68 15.97 5.58
CA HIS A 129 24.90 16.73 5.28
C HIS A 129 24.74 18.24 5.39
N SER A 130 23.53 18.78 5.19
CA SER A 130 23.33 20.23 5.14
C SER A 130 23.16 20.86 6.52
N GLY A 131 22.78 20.07 7.54
CA GLY A 131 22.58 20.51 8.93
C GLY A 131 21.24 21.22 9.18
N VAL A 132 20.32 21.17 8.23
CA VAL A 132 18.98 21.77 8.32
C VAL A 132 17.97 20.78 8.87
N LYS A 133 16.83 21.31 9.35
CA LYS A 133 15.65 20.52 9.71
C LYS A 133 14.51 20.66 8.71
N GLU A 134 14.68 21.50 7.69
CA GLU A 134 13.64 21.82 6.71
C GLU A 134 14.22 21.84 5.29
N ALA A 135 13.47 21.32 4.33
CA ALA A 135 13.76 21.37 2.89
C ALA A 135 12.48 21.66 2.10
N THR A 136 12.61 22.18 0.88
CA THR A 136 11.48 22.48 -0.01
C THR A 136 11.58 21.64 -1.28
N VAL A 137 10.45 21.08 -1.73
CA VAL A 137 10.31 20.38 -3.01
C VAL A 137 9.20 21.03 -3.81
N ARG A 138 9.51 21.48 -5.02
CA ARG A 138 8.56 22.09 -5.95
C ARG A 138 8.50 21.29 -7.24
N VAL A 139 7.31 20.93 -7.68
CA VAL A 139 7.12 20.16 -8.93
C VAL A 139 6.14 20.89 -9.84
N PHE A 140 6.57 21.21 -11.06
CA PHE A 140 5.76 21.95 -12.01
C PHE A 140 6.08 21.57 -13.44
N ARG A 141 5.15 21.86 -14.34
CA ARG A 141 5.26 21.61 -15.78
C ARG A 141 4.68 22.83 -16.50
N ASP A 142 5.55 23.58 -17.17
CA ASP A 142 5.12 24.68 -18.03
C ASP A 142 4.69 24.15 -19.40
N GLU A 143 3.80 24.86 -20.11
CA GLU A 143 3.35 24.46 -21.44
C GLU A 143 4.54 24.30 -22.41
N GLY A 144 4.64 23.12 -23.03
CA GLY A 144 5.72 22.81 -23.99
C GLY A 144 7.07 22.45 -23.35
N ASN A 145 7.19 22.50 -22.02
CA ASN A 145 8.41 22.17 -21.31
C ASN A 145 8.32 20.82 -20.59
N PRO A 146 9.47 20.16 -20.34
CA PRO A 146 9.51 18.94 -19.54
C PRO A 146 9.07 19.20 -18.09
N LEU A 147 8.57 18.16 -17.44
CA LEU A 147 8.29 18.17 -16.01
C LEU A 147 9.58 18.54 -15.24
N THR A 148 9.47 19.55 -14.38
CA THR A 148 10.60 20.11 -13.63
C THR A 148 10.38 19.92 -12.14
N VAL A 149 11.43 19.45 -11.46
CA VAL A 149 11.48 19.26 -10.01
C VAL A 149 12.59 20.11 -9.44
N VAL A 150 12.29 20.90 -8.42
CA VAL A 150 13.26 21.74 -7.70
C VAL A 150 13.30 21.30 -6.25
N VAL A 151 14.48 20.90 -5.78
CA VAL A 151 14.74 20.56 -4.37
C VAL A 151 15.69 21.59 -3.78
N GLU A 152 15.29 22.21 -2.66
CA GLU A 152 16.02 23.31 -2.03
C GLU A 152 16.20 23.10 -0.53
N ASP A 153 17.39 23.41 -0.03
CA ASP A 153 17.66 23.58 1.40
C ASP A 153 18.33 24.93 1.69
N GLN A 154 18.24 25.37 2.95
CA GLN A 154 18.92 26.58 3.47
C GLN A 154 20.17 26.22 4.29
N GLY A 155 20.84 25.13 3.91
CA GLY A 155 21.96 24.58 4.65
C GLY A 155 23.28 25.25 4.36
N ARG A 156 24.36 24.54 4.68
CA ARG A 156 25.72 25.07 4.59
C ARG A 156 26.19 25.35 3.16
N GLY A 157 25.58 24.74 2.15
CA GLY A 157 26.03 24.80 0.76
C GLY A 157 27.49 24.33 0.58
N PHE A 158 27.99 24.34 -0.65
CA PHE A 158 29.37 23.96 -0.95
C PHE A 158 29.89 24.65 -2.22
N VAL A 159 31.17 24.46 -2.54
CA VAL A 159 31.80 24.96 -3.77
C VAL A 159 31.89 23.83 -4.79
N LEU A 160 31.37 24.06 -6.01
CA LEU A 160 31.29 23.05 -7.09
C LEU A 160 32.68 22.53 -7.52
N ASP A 161 33.72 23.36 -7.53
CA ASP A 161 35.11 22.97 -7.89
C ASP A 161 35.70 21.84 -7.02
N ASN A 162 35.13 21.60 -5.84
CA ASN A 162 35.56 20.52 -4.95
C ASN A 162 34.90 19.17 -5.24
N LEU A 163 33.85 19.11 -6.08
CA LEU A 163 33.14 17.85 -6.39
C LEU A 163 33.96 16.90 -7.28
N GLU A 164 34.76 17.43 -8.21
CA GLU A 164 35.62 16.59 -9.08
C GLU A 164 36.86 16.06 -8.33
N LYS A 165 37.36 16.82 -7.36
CA LYS A 165 38.61 16.52 -6.63
C LYS A 165 38.40 15.68 -5.37
N ASN A 166 37.25 15.79 -4.70
CA ASN A 166 36.90 14.96 -3.55
C ASN A 166 35.85 13.92 -3.95
N ARG A 167 36.30 12.68 -4.19
CA ARG A 167 35.45 11.47 -4.30
C ARG A 167 34.85 11.09 -2.94
N SER A 168 34.15 12.00 -2.27
CA SER A 168 33.37 11.71 -1.07
C SER A 168 32.03 11.07 -1.46
N THR A 169 31.40 10.36 -0.52
CA THR A 169 30.10 9.67 -0.72
C THR A 169 28.99 10.57 -1.26
N THR A 170 28.98 11.86 -0.92
CA THR A 170 28.00 12.85 -1.42
C THR A 170 28.22 13.21 -2.90
N SER A 171 29.47 13.21 -3.39
CA SER A 171 29.77 13.43 -4.81
C SER A 171 29.28 12.29 -5.70
N PHE A 172 29.31 11.05 -5.19
CA PHE A 172 28.87 9.87 -5.93
C PHE A 172 27.36 9.85 -6.17
N GLY A 173 26.57 10.31 -5.20
CA GLY A 173 25.11 10.31 -5.33
C GLY A 173 24.59 11.25 -6.42
N LEU A 174 24.99 12.52 -6.35
CA LEU A 174 24.64 13.54 -7.34
C LEU A 174 25.14 13.19 -8.75
N PHE A 175 26.36 12.65 -8.85
CA PHE A 175 26.91 12.18 -10.12
C PHE A 175 26.10 11.02 -10.70
N ASN A 176 25.68 10.06 -9.87
CA ASN A 176 24.83 8.97 -10.29
C ASN A 176 23.44 9.46 -10.73
N ILE A 177 22.84 10.44 -10.04
CA ILE A 177 21.55 11.03 -10.46
C ILE A 177 21.72 11.72 -11.83
N GLN A 178 22.78 12.52 -12.02
CA GLN A 178 23.04 13.23 -13.27
C GLN A 178 23.24 12.27 -14.44
N GLN A 179 24.05 11.22 -14.28
CA GLN A 179 24.26 10.19 -15.31
C GLN A 179 22.96 9.46 -15.65
N ARG A 180 22.14 9.13 -14.64
CA ARG A 180 20.84 8.47 -14.83
C ARG A 180 19.87 9.36 -15.59
N LEU A 181 19.73 10.63 -15.25
CA LEU A 181 18.86 11.58 -15.95
C LEU A 181 19.32 11.81 -17.40
N ALA A 182 20.62 12.03 -17.61
CA ALA A 182 21.19 12.24 -18.95
C ALA A 182 20.96 11.04 -19.87
N HIS A 183 21.01 9.81 -19.35
CA HIS A 183 20.72 8.59 -20.13
C HIS A 183 19.29 8.56 -20.68
N PHE A 184 18.34 9.16 -19.96
CA PHE A 184 16.96 9.29 -20.40
C PHE A 184 16.68 10.59 -21.16
N GLY A 185 17.67 11.46 -21.36
CA GLY A 185 17.50 12.76 -22.04
C GLY A 185 16.94 13.86 -21.13
N GLY A 186 17.00 13.68 -19.82
CA GLY A 186 16.73 14.72 -18.82
C GLY A 186 18.00 15.46 -18.41
N GLU A 187 17.83 16.54 -17.64
CA GLU A 187 18.92 17.39 -17.18
C GLU A 187 18.91 17.55 -15.66
N LEU A 188 20.10 17.79 -15.08
CA LEU A 188 20.27 18.13 -13.67
C LEU A 188 21.16 19.36 -13.57
N GLN A 189 20.68 20.37 -12.85
CA GLN A 189 21.40 21.61 -12.58
C GLN A 189 21.51 21.82 -11.08
N ILE A 190 22.68 22.26 -10.61
CA ILE A 190 22.95 22.49 -9.19
C ILE A 190 23.39 23.94 -9.00
N GLU A 191 22.68 24.66 -8.16
CA GLU A 191 23.04 25.99 -7.69
C GLU A 191 23.38 25.92 -6.19
N THR A 192 24.61 26.25 -5.82
CA THR A 192 25.02 26.26 -4.42
C THR A 192 26.17 27.24 -4.18
N ALA A 193 26.24 27.77 -2.96
CA ALA A 193 27.39 28.50 -2.45
C ALA A 193 27.50 28.32 -0.94
N PRO A 194 28.71 28.43 -0.34
CA PRO A 194 28.88 28.38 1.10
C PRO A 194 27.96 29.38 1.83
N GLY A 195 27.17 28.87 2.77
CA GLY A 195 26.19 29.61 3.57
C GLY A 195 24.88 29.97 2.86
N LYS A 196 24.68 29.54 1.60
CA LYS A 196 23.47 29.84 0.81
C LYS A 196 22.59 28.62 0.52
N GLY A 197 22.89 27.48 1.13
CA GLY A 197 22.19 26.23 0.88
C GLY A 197 22.47 25.61 -0.49
N VAL A 198 21.59 24.71 -0.89
CA VAL A 198 21.65 23.98 -2.16
C VAL A 198 20.29 24.06 -2.84
N ARG A 199 20.28 24.38 -4.14
CA ARG A 199 19.15 24.20 -5.03
C ARG A 199 19.55 23.22 -6.13
N VAL A 200 18.76 22.17 -6.30
CA VAL A 200 18.91 21.21 -7.39
C VAL A 200 17.66 21.21 -8.24
N THR A 201 17.84 21.40 -9.55
CA THR A 201 16.77 21.41 -10.54
C THR A 201 16.92 20.18 -11.43
N LEU A 202 15.89 19.33 -11.46
CA LEU A 202 15.81 18.15 -12.31
C LEU A 202 14.78 18.42 -13.42
N SER A 203 15.18 18.23 -14.67
CA SER A 203 14.28 18.28 -15.82
C SER A 203 14.07 16.86 -16.34
N ALA A 204 12.82 16.43 -16.41
CA ALA A 204 12.44 15.14 -16.98
C ALA A 204 12.75 15.09 -18.49
N PRO A 205 12.85 13.89 -19.09
CA PRO A 205 12.97 13.74 -20.53
C PRO A 205 11.81 14.39 -21.30
N PRO A 206 12.06 15.01 -22.47
CA PRO A 206 11.00 15.52 -23.33
C PRO A 206 10.13 14.38 -23.86
N GLU A 207 8.81 14.54 -23.76
CA GLU A 207 7.84 13.53 -24.18
C GLU A 207 7.87 13.30 -25.71
N LYS A 208 7.95 12.03 -26.13
CA LYS A 208 7.50 11.63 -27.48
C LYS A 208 6.01 11.32 -27.38
N ILE A 209 5.18 12.23 -27.89
CA ILE A 209 3.74 12.01 -28.02
C ILE A 209 3.52 10.77 -28.88
N THR A 210 3.03 9.69 -28.27
CA THR A 210 2.50 8.53 -28.98
C THR A 210 1.04 8.37 -28.60
N THR A 211 0.17 8.52 -29.59
CA THR A 211 -1.29 8.44 -29.50
C THR A 211 -1.78 7.01 -29.79
N GLY A 212 -2.85 6.58 -29.08
CA GLY A 212 -3.68 5.40 -29.38
C GLY A 212 -3.17 4.11 -28.71
N ASP A 213 -3.98 3.24 -28.11
CA ASP A 213 -5.33 2.82 -28.49
C ASP A 213 -6.09 2.14 -27.32
N LYS A 214 -7.41 2.37 -27.22
CA LYS A 214 -8.38 1.66 -26.36
C LYS A 214 -9.05 0.52 -27.15
N LYS A 215 -9.31 -0.66 -26.54
CA LYS A 215 -10.40 -1.63 -26.88
C LYS A 215 -10.73 -2.46 -25.62
N GLU A 216 -11.94 -2.48 -25.04
CA GLU A 216 -13.17 -3.23 -25.41
C GLU A 216 -12.87 -4.69 -25.84
N GLY A 217 -13.44 -5.80 -25.34
CA GLY A 217 -14.57 -6.13 -24.46
C GLY A 217 -15.12 -7.49 -24.94
N VAL A 218 -15.56 -8.45 -24.09
CA VAL A 218 -16.33 -9.65 -24.53
C VAL A 218 -17.25 -10.18 -23.42
N GLN A 219 -18.51 -10.49 -23.77
CA GLN A 219 -19.59 -11.02 -22.93
C GLN A 219 -19.90 -12.52 -23.19
N THR A 220 -20.72 -13.10 -22.28
CA THR A 220 -21.69 -14.22 -22.37
C THR A 220 -21.25 -15.69 -22.13
N PRO A 221 -22.15 -16.65 -21.77
CA PRO A 221 -23.50 -16.57 -21.15
C PRO A 221 -23.76 -17.51 -19.94
N VAL A 222 -24.93 -17.28 -19.32
CA VAL A 222 -25.54 -17.82 -18.09
C VAL A 222 -26.08 -19.26 -18.20
N SER A 223 -25.96 -20.04 -17.10
CA SER A 223 -26.79 -21.25 -16.84
C SER A 223 -27.36 -21.25 -15.41
N LYS A 224 -28.68 -21.37 -15.25
CA LYS A 224 -29.39 -21.51 -13.95
C LYS A 224 -29.50 -22.99 -13.55
N PRO A 225 -29.57 -23.36 -12.24
CA PRO A 225 -30.87 -23.81 -11.74
C PRO A 225 -31.19 -23.54 -10.24
N ARG A 226 -32.48 -23.23 -10.03
CA ARG A 226 -33.45 -23.66 -9.00
C ARG A 226 -33.13 -23.59 -7.48
N ARG A 227 -33.90 -22.68 -6.86
CA ARG A 227 -34.30 -22.56 -5.43
C ARG A 227 -34.76 -23.88 -4.78
N LYS A 228 -34.35 -24.05 -3.51
CA LYS A 228 -35.20 -24.61 -2.45
C LYS A 228 -35.32 -23.58 -1.32
N LYS A 229 -36.57 -23.18 -1.02
CA LYS A 229 -36.95 -22.40 0.17
C LYS A 229 -37.14 -23.35 1.35
N ARG A 230 -36.74 -22.91 2.56
CA ARG A 230 -37.35 -23.11 3.90
C ARG A 230 -36.29 -22.77 4.97
N THR A 231 -36.56 -22.33 6.19
CA THR A 231 -37.65 -21.65 6.92
C THR A 231 -37.02 -21.15 8.25
N ASN A 232 -37.61 -20.13 8.88
CA ASN A 232 -37.12 -19.43 10.08
C ASN A 232 -36.73 -20.28 11.30
N GLY A 233 -35.72 -19.78 12.03
CA GLY A 233 -35.82 -19.42 13.46
C GLY A 233 -35.38 -20.44 14.51
N GLU A 234 -34.11 -20.38 14.94
CA GLU A 234 -33.66 -20.01 16.30
C GLU A 234 -32.14 -20.27 16.43
N ASN A 235 -31.43 -19.32 17.04
CA ASN A 235 -29.97 -19.18 17.13
C ASN A 235 -29.21 -19.08 15.78
N ARG A 236 -29.60 -18.11 14.94
CA ARG A 236 -28.94 -17.89 13.65
C ARG A 236 -27.53 -17.37 13.87
N LYS A 237 -26.54 -18.25 13.68
CA LYS A 237 -25.12 -17.88 13.55
C LYS A 237 -24.96 -16.78 12.52
N ILE A 238 -24.03 -15.86 12.78
CA ILE A 238 -23.66 -14.79 11.86
C ILE A 238 -22.99 -15.42 10.66
N ARG A 239 -23.63 -15.33 9.50
CA ARG A 239 -23.15 -15.96 8.27
C ARG A 239 -22.12 -15.06 7.60
N VAL A 240 -20.87 -15.48 7.60
CA VAL A 240 -19.73 -14.71 7.08
C VAL A 240 -19.26 -15.29 5.75
N LEU A 241 -18.98 -14.43 4.77
CA LEU A 241 -18.27 -14.78 3.55
C LEU A 241 -16.85 -14.20 3.61
N LEU A 242 -15.84 -15.03 3.36
CA LEU A 242 -14.44 -14.59 3.25
C LEU A 242 -14.07 -14.38 1.78
N VAL A 243 -13.51 -13.23 1.44
CA VAL A 243 -13.03 -12.92 0.08
C VAL A 243 -11.62 -12.37 0.20
N ASP A 244 -10.64 -13.17 -0.21
CA ASP A 244 -9.21 -12.83 -0.13
C ASP A 244 -8.48 -13.74 -1.13
N ASP A 245 -7.56 -13.23 -1.93
CA ASP A 245 -6.84 -14.03 -2.93
C ASP A 245 -5.80 -14.98 -2.32
N HIS A 246 -5.39 -14.72 -1.07
CA HIS A 246 -4.45 -15.54 -0.33
C HIS A 246 -5.17 -16.64 0.45
N LYS A 247 -5.11 -17.87 -0.08
CA LYS A 247 -5.71 -19.07 0.54
C LYS A 247 -5.31 -19.27 2.01
N ILE A 248 -4.06 -18.96 2.36
CA ILE A 248 -3.57 -19.13 3.72
C ILE A 248 -4.26 -18.20 4.72
N ILE A 249 -4.60 -16.98 4.31
CA ILE A 249 -5.34 -16.01 5.13
C ILE A 249 -6.77 -16.49 5.33
N ARG A 250 -7.44 -16.97 4.27
CA ARG A 250 -8.78 -17.55 4.41
C ARG A 250 -8.81 -18.74 5.36
N GLN A 251 -7.80 -19.61 5.29
CA GLN A 251 -7.66 -20.74 6.23
C GLN A 251 -7.43 -20.28 7.68
N GLY A 252 -6.61 -19.24 7.88
CA GLY A 252 -6.38 -18.64 9.20
C GLY A 252 -7.65 -18.05 9.79
N LEU A 253 -8.34 -17.19 9.04
CA LEU A 253 -9.60 -16.56 9.45
C LEU A 253 -10.72 -17.58 9.66
N SER A 254 -10.88 -18.57 8.76
CA SER A 254 -11.88 -19.64 8.93
C SER A 254 -11.63 -20.43 10.20
N GLY A 255 -10.37 -20.82 10.45
CA GLY A 255 -9.99 -21.55 11.65
C GLY A 255 -10.25 -20.77 12.95
N LEU A 256 -10.08 -19.44 12.93
CA LEU A 256 -10.41 -18.57 14.06
C LEU A 256 -11.93 -18.44 14.25
N PHE A 257 -12.69 -18.28 13.16
CA PHE A 257 -14.15 -18.14 13.23
C PHE A 257 -14.87 -19.44 13.59
N GLU A 258 -14.28 -20.61 13.32
CA GLU A 258 -14.80 -21.92 13.74
C GLU A 258 -14.80 -22.11 15.27
N GLU A 259 -13.93 -21.42 16.00
CA GLU A 259 -13.89 -21.44 17.47
C GLU A 259 -15.07 -20.66 18.09
N GLU A 260 -15.68 -19.76 17.32
CA GLU A 260 -16.78 -18.92 17.76
C GLU A 260 -18.14 -19.62 17.54
N SER A 261 -18.85 -19.88 18.65
CA SER A 261 -20.13 -20.61 18.61
C SER A 261 -21.24 -19.88 17.82
N ASP A 262 -21.13 -18.57 17.64
CA ASP A 262 -22.12 -17.68 17.03
C ASP A 262 -21.74 -17.21 15.61
N ILE A 263 -20.60 -17.62 15.05
CA ILE A 263 -20.16 -17.27 13.69
C ILE A 263 -20.13 -18.53 12.81
N GLU A 264 -20.47 -18.39 11.54
CA GLU A 264 -20.41 -19.47 10.54
C GLU A 264 -19.84 -18.93 9.23
N VAL A 265 -18.71 -19.48 8.77
CA VAL A 265 -18.18 -19.21 7.43
C VAL A 265 -18.98 -20.00 6.41
N ILE A 266 -19.82 -19.31 5.63
CA ILE A 266 -20.74 -19.94 4.66
C ILE A 266 -20.14 -20.08 3.26
N GLY A 267 -18.94 -19.55 3.05
CA GLY A 267 -18.22 -19.64 1.79
C GLY A 267 -16.92 -18.84 1.80
N GLU A 268 -16.08 -19.16 0.83
CA GLU A 268 -14.83 -18.48 0.54
C GLU A 268 -14.75 -18.14 -0.95
N ALA A 269 -14.11 -17.02 -1.29
CA ALA A 269 -13.74 -16.67 -2.65
C ALA A 269 -12.30 -16.19 -2.71
N GLY A 270 -11.60 -16.56 -3.80
CA GLY A 270 -10.19 -16.21 -4.04
C GLY A 270 -9.98 -14.98 -4.92
N ASN A 271 -11.04 -14.28 -5.29
CA ASN A 271 -10.98 -13.06 -6.07
C ASN A 271 -12.30 -12.30 -5.92
N ALA A 272 -12.30 -11.04 -6.33
CA ALA A 272 -13.44 -10.16 -6.21
C ALA A 272 -14.67 -10.62 -7.02
N ALA A 273 -14.48 -11.14 -8.24
CA ALA A 273 -15.59 -11.59 -9.09
C ALA A 273 -16.35 -12.77 -8.48
N ASP A 274 -15.62 -13.81 -8.04
CA ASP A 274 -16.19 -14.95 -7.33
C ASP A 274 -16.81 -14.54 -5.98
N GLY A 275 -16.23 -13.52 -5.33
CA GLY A 275 -16.75 -12.91 -4.11
C GLY A 275 -18.14 -12.31 -4.35
N ILE A 276 -18.28 -11.47 -5.37
CA ILE A 276 -19.56 -10.84 -5.75
C ILE A 276 -20.60 -11.91 -6.06
N ASP A 277 -20.25 -12.91 -6.87
CA ASP A 277 -21.16 -13.98 -7.24
C ASP A 277 -21.56 -14.83 -6.03
N SER A 278 -20.63 -15.04 -5.10
CA SER A 278 -20.90 -15.74 -3.85
C SER A 278 -21.83 -14.94 -2.94
N VAL A 279 -21.68 -13.62 -2.85
CA VAL A 279 -22.63 -12.76 -2.11
C VAL A 279 -24.03 -12.89 -2.69
N ARG A 280 -24.16 -12.79 -4.02
CA ARG A 280 -25.45 -12.92 -4.72
C ARG A 280 -26.12 -14.27 -4.44
N ARG A 281 -25.35 -15.36 -4.46
CA ARG A 281 -25.86 -16.73 -4.23
C ARG A 281 -26.15 -17.02 -2.76
N LEU A 282 -25.22 -16.69 -1.87
CA LEU A 282 -25.22 -17.15 -0.49
C LEU A 282 -25.91 -16.17 0.46
N GLN A 283 -26.04 -14.89 0.07
CA GLN A 283 -26.67 -13.83 0.86
C GLN A 283 -26.10 -13.80 2.30
N PRO A 284 -24.79 -13.58 2.47
CA PRO A 284 -24.16 -13.52 3.77
C PRO A 284 -24.70 -12.37 4.63
N ASP A 285 -24.52 -12.49 5.94
CA ASP A 285 -24.82 -11.40 6.87
C ASP A 285 -23.68 -10.36 6.91
N VAL A 286 -22.43 -10.83 6.82
CA VAL A 286 -21.22 -9.99 6.73
C VAL A 286 -20.27 -10.55 5.67
N VAL A 287 -19.63 -9.67 4.91
CA VAL A 287 -18.51 -10.02 4.02
C VAL A 287 -17.23 -9.47 4.62
N VAL A 288 -16.22 -10.31 4.77
CA VAL A 288 -14.85 -9.91 5.07
C VAL A 288 -14.10 -9.90 3.75
N MET A 289 -13.71 -8.71 3.31
CA MET A 289 -13.21 -8.43 1.96
C MET A 289 -11.78 -7.93 2.04
N ASP A 290 -10.85 -8.64 1.40
CA ASP A 290 -9.52 -8.13 1.14
C ASP A 290 -9.58 -6.92 0.22
N VAL A 291 -8.79 -5.91 0.52
CA VAL A 291 -8.74 -4.68 -0.27
C VAL A 291 -7.89 -4.89 -1.53
N ASN A 292 -6.76 -5.58 -1.41
CA ASN A 292 -5.79 -5.73 -2.49
C ASN A 292 -5.94 -7.09 -3.15
N MET A 293 -6.72 -7.15 -4.23
CA MET A 293 -6.89 -8.36 -5.04
C MET A 293 -6.59 -8.08 -6.52
N PRO A 294 -6.04 -9.06 -7.26
CA PRO A 294 -5.84 -8.95 -8.71
C PRO A 294 -7.12 -8.69 -9.49
N ASP A 295 -6.99 -8.11 -10.68
CA ASP A 295 -8.03 -7.77 -11.65
C ASP A 295 -9.06 -6.71 -11.19
N MET A 296 -9.71 -6.95 -10.05
CA MET A 296 -10.64 -6.03 -9.41
C MET A 296 -10.36 -5.98 -7.92
N ASN A 297 -10.09 -4.78 -7.41
CA ASN A 297 -9.79 -4.59 -5.99
C ASN A 297 -11.05 -4.67 -5.11
N GLY A 298 -10.85 -4.88 -3.82
CA GLY A 298 -11.94 -5.01 -2.85
C GLY A 298 -12.79 -3.75 -2.68
N ILE A 299 -12.22 -2.57 -2.95
CA ILE A 299 -12.94 -1.28 -2.88
C ILE A 299 -14.01 -1.22 -3.98
N GLU A 300 -13.64 -1.56 -5.22
CA GLU A 300 -14.57 -1.60 -6.35
C GLU A 300 -15.63 -2.68 -6.15
N ALA A 301 -15.22 -3.87 -5.71
CA ALA A 301 -16.13 -4.96 -5.39
C ALA A 301 -17.16 -4.57 -4.32
N THR A 302 -16.71 -3.87 -3.28
CA THR A 302 -17.57 -3.34 -2.22
C THR A 302 -18.55 -2.31 -2.78
N ARG A 303 -18.08 -1.38 -3.62
CA ARG A 303 -18.94 -0.37 -4.24
C ARG A 303 -20.05 -1.00 -5.08
N ILE A 304 -19.73 -2.03 -5.87
CA ILE A 304 -20.71 -2.80 -6.65
C ILE A 304 -21.72 -3.47 -5.73
N LEU A 305 -21.25 -4.18 -4.70
CA LEU A 305 -22.10 -4.93 -3.78
C LEU A 305 -23.02 -4.05 -2.94
N ILE A 306 -22.53 -2.92 -2.44
CA ILE A 306 -23.33 -1.98 -1.66
C ILE A 306 -24.37 -1.28 -2.57
N HIS A 307 -24.02 -0.99 -3.83
CA HIS A 307 -24.98 -0.46 -4.79
C HIS A 307 -26.10 -1.47 -5.11
N GLU A 308 -25.78 -2.75 -5.25
CA GLU A 308 -26.76 -3.82 -5.49
C GLU A 308 -27.57 -4.19 -4.23
N ILE A 309 -26.92 -4.17 -3.06
CA ILE A 309 -27.47 -4.61 -1.78
C ILE A 309 -27.09 -3.58 -0.70
N PRO A 310 -27.85 -2.47 -0.57
CA PRO A 310 -27.50 -1.39 0.36
C PRO A 310 -27.48 -1.78 1.85
N THR A 311 -28.08 -2.93 2.19
CA THR A 311 -28.12 -3.46 3.56
C THR A 311 -26.97 -4.44 3.87
N LEU A 312 -26.14 -4.77 2.87
CA LEU A 312 -24.99 -5.65 3.05
C LEU A 312 -23.95 -4.98 3.95
N LYS A 313 -23.37 -5.76 4.86
CA LYS A 313 -22.28 -5.29 5.72
C LYS A 313 -20.97 -5.83 5.19
N VAL A 314 -20.05 -4.94 4.88
CA VAL A 314 -18.72 -5.29 4.37
C VAL A 314 -17.66 -4.76 5.33
N ILE A 315 -16.71 -5.61 5.70
CA ILE A 315 -15.51 -5.25 6.46
C ILE A 315 -14.32 -5.37 5.52
N GLY A 316 -13.59 -4.28 5.31
CA GLY A 316 -12.34 -4.28 4.55
C GLY A 316 -11.15 -4.77 5.39
N LEU A 317 -10.31 -5.61 4.82
CA LEU A 317 -9.02 -6.03 5.38
C LEU A 317 -7.88 -5.59 4.47
N SER A 318 -6.80 -5.07 5.04
CA SER A 318 -5.58 -4.71 4.30
C SER A 318 -4.32 -5.05 5.10
N MET A 319 -3.22 -5.25 4.40
CA MET A 319 -1.90 -5.39 5.02
C MET A 319 -1.34 -4.10 5.60
N TYR A 320 -1.87 -2.93 5.22
CA TYR A 320 -1.39 -1.62 5.72
C TYR A 320 -2.53 -0.80 6.30
N CYS A 321 -2.23 -0.01 7.33
CA CYS A 321 -3.14 0.99 7.87
C CYS A 321 -2.88 2.33 7.17
N GLU A 322 -3.26 2.44 5.89
CA GLU A 322 -3.17 3.70 5.15
C GLU A 322 -4.50 4.45 5.22
N GLU A 323 -4.47 5.73 5.61
CA GLU A 323 -5.68 6.55 5.77
C GLU A 323 -6.45 6.69 4.46
N ASP A 324 -5.74 6.83 3.33
CA ASP A 324 -6.36 6.97 2.00
C ASP A 324 -7.13 5.70 1.60
N ILE A 325 -6.54 4.52 1.85
CA ILE A 325 -7.19 3.22 1.57
C ILE A 325 -8.41 3.03 2.47
N ALA A 326 -8.26 3.34 3.77
CA ALA A 326 -9.37 3.26 4.72
C ALA A 326 -10.52 4.22 4.34
N LEU A 327 -10.19 5.42 3.87
CA LEU A 327 -11.16 6.41 3.38
C LEU A 327 -11.87 5.90 2.13
N ALA A 328 -11.14 5.45 1.12
CA ALA A 328 -11.70 4.92 -0.13
C ALA A 328 -12.64 3.72 0.12
N MET A 329 -12.29 2.85 1.07
CA MET A 329 -13.12 1.71 1.46
C MET A 329 -14.43 2.15 2.15
N ARG A 330 -14.37 3.18 3.00
CA ARG A 330 -15.55 3.78 3.64
C ARG A 330 -16.45 4.48 2.62
N GLU A 331 -15.87 5.22 1.68
CA GLU A 331 -16.60 5.87 0.59
C GLU A 331 -17.27 4.85 -0.36
N ALA A 332 -16.67 3.66 -0.53
CA ALA A 332 -17.30 2.55 -1.23
C ALA A 332 -18.49 1.92 -0.47
N GLY A 333 -18.69 2.28 0.80
CA GLY A 333 -19.80 1.82 1.63
C GLY A 333 -19.44 0.69 2.59
N ALA A 334 -18.16 0.42 2.83
CA ALA A 334 -17.76 -0.54 3.86
C ALA A 334 -18.18 -0.07 5.26
N SER A 335 -18.62 -1.01 6.08
CA SER A 335 -19.08 -0.77 7.44
C SER A 335 -17.92 -0.67 8.45
N ALA A 336 -16.77 -1.28 8.14
CA ALA A 336 -15.55 -1.18 8.94
C ALA A 336 -14.31 -1.49 8.09
N TYR A 337 -13.14 -1.16 8.62
CA TYR A 337 -11.82 -1.41 8.02
C TYR A 337 -10.84 -1.83 9.11
N PHE A 338 -10.07 -2.88 8.87
CA PHE A 338 -9.05 -3.40 9.79
C PHE A 338 -7.77 -3.77 9.04
N THR A 339 -6.66 -3.83 9.76
CA THR A 339 -5.45 -4.46 9.22
C THR A 339 -5.49 -5.99 9.42
N LYS A 340 -4.89 -6.75 8.50
CA LYS A 340 -4.84 -8.22 8.55
C LYS A 340 -4.05 -8.76 9.75
N ASP A 341 -3.11 -7.98 10.28
CA ASP A 341 -2.29 -8.29 11.46
C ASP A 341 -2.83 -7.69 12.77
N GLY A 342 -3.97 -7.00 12.71
CA GLY A 342 -4.61 -6.39 13.86
C GLY A 342 -5.16 -7.44 14.85
N PRO A 343 -5.60 -7.01 16.05
CA PRO A 343 -6.16 -7.92 17.04
C PRO A 343 -7.40 -8.64 16.51
N VAL A 344 -7.37 -9.97 16.44
CA VAL A 344 -8.47 -10.80 15.94
C VAL A 344 -9.77 -10.58 16.73
N ASP A 345 -9.67 -10.38 18.04
CA ASP A 345 -10.81 -10.15 18.92
C ASP A 345 -11.61 -8.89 18.52
N GLU A 346 -10.93 -7.86 17.99
CA GLU A 346 -11.58 -6.65 17.50
C GLU A 346 -12.39 -6.91 16.23
N LEU A 347 -11.85 -7.72 15.31
CA LEU A 347 -12.56 -8.15 14.10
C LEU A 347 -13.82 -8.96 14.45
N ILE A 348 -13.71 -9.91 15.39
CA ILE A 348 -14.84 -10.71 15.87
C ILE A 348 -15.90 -9.81 16.54
N ALA A 349 -15.47 -8.87 17.39
CA ALA A 349 -16.37 -7.91 18.02
C ALA A 349 -17.10 -7.03 16.99
N ALA A 350 -16.43 -6.62 15.92
CA ALA A 350 -17.02 -5.85 14.83
C ALA A 350 -18.09 -6.66 14.07
N ILE A 351 -17.80 -7.92 13.72
CA ILE A 351 -18.77 -8.83 13.07
C ILE A 351 -20.05 -8.94 13.93
N ARG A 352 -19.90 -9.14 15.24
CA ARG A 352 -21.03 -9.21 16.19
C ARG A 352 -21.82 -7.90 16.27
N LYS A 353 -21.14 -6.76 16.25
CA LYS A 353 -21.79 -5.44 16.27
C LYS A 353 -22.63 -5.19 15.03
N LEU A 354 -22.09 -5.48 13.85
CA LEU A 354 -22.76 -5.25 12.56
C LEU A 354 -24.02 -6.10 12.38
N GLN A 355 -24.09 -7.28 13.01
CA GLN A 355 -25.30 -8.10 13.03
C GLN A 355 -26.41 -7.49 13.91
N LYS A 356 -26.07 -6.83 15.02
CA LYS A 356 -27.04 -6.21 15.93
C LYS A 356 -27.72 -4.99 15.31
N GLU A 357 -27.03 -4.26 14.44
CA GLU A 357 -27.56 -3.09 13.70
C GLU A 357 -28.58 -3.47 12.60
N LYS A 358 -28.79 -4.78 12.36
CA LYS A 358 -29.73 -5.31 11.37
C LYS A 358 -31.15 -5.52 11.93
N LYS A 359 -31.31 -5.36 13.26
CA LYS A 359 -32.60 -5.34 13.97
C LYS A 359 -33.06 -3.90 14.16
#